data_AF-A0A1Y3CJC7-F1
#
_entry.id   AF-A0A1Y3CJC7-F1
#
_cell.length_a   1.000
_cell.length_b   1.000
_cell.length_c   1.000
_cell.angle_alpha   90.00
_cell.angle_beta   90.00
_cell.angle_gamma   90.00
#
_symmetry.space_group_name_H-M   'P 1'
#
loop_
_entity.id
_entity.type
_entity.pdbx_description
1 polymer ?
#
loop_
_entity_poly.entity_id
_entity_poly.type
_entity_poly.pdbx_seq_one_letter_code
_entity_poly.pdbx_strand_id
1 'polypeptide(L)'
;MKKRALKPYSIGRYSSSIGIALLCCITFVLLVSFHQNTAAESYPVQGFDVSHHQGDIDWKIISPKQYQFVYLKATEGGDYQDDKFQDYWLSAHEQGLRIGAYHFYRLCRDGDIQAQNFIQTVPNKAYALPPVIDLEYDSNCINHFSKEQLLKQIKIMHDRLQQHYGKQPIFYTSKNFYNIILLNQFKQPPIWIREYKGSPELKDQRPWTFWQKTNQGQIKGINTVVDLNIFHGSQQDWNLFLEKNQISNFPKQN
;
A
#
# COMPACT_ATOMS: atom_id res chain seq x y z
N MET A 1 -11.57 -86.51 16.45
CA MET A 1 -12.57 -85.54 15.94
C MET A 1 -11.85 -84.37 15.27
N LYS A 2 -12.19 -84.13 13.98
CA LYS A 2 -12.07 -82.94 13.11
C LYS A 2 -10.89 -81.94 13.25
N LYS A 3 -10.18 -81.82 12.12
CA LYS A 3 -9.19 -80.80 11.70
C LYS A 3 -9.68 -79.35 11.88
N ARG A 4 -8.76 -78.43 12.15
CA ARG A 4 -8.80 -77.06 11.57
C ARG A 4 -7.38 -76.51 11.39
N ALA A 5 -6.95 -76.45 10.13
CA ALA A 5 -5.76 -75.74 9.72
C ALA A 5 -6.05 -74.23 9.69
N LEU A 6 -5.15 -73.42 10.25
CA LEU A 6 -5.19 -71.96 10.15
C LEU A 6 -4.61 -71.54 8.79
N LYS A 7 -5.36 -70.72 8.05
CA LYS A 7 -4.88 -70.08 6.81
C LYS A 7 -3.91 -68.94 7.17
N PRO A 8 -2.85 -68.72 6.38
CA PRO A 8 -2.01 -67.53 6.54
C PRO A 8 -2.76 -66.27 6.09
N TYR A 9 -2.59 -65.20 6.86
CA TYR A 9 -3.13 -63.86 6.62
C TYR A 9 -2.33 -63.20 5.48
N SER A 10 -2.99 -62.78 4.40
CA SER A 10 -2.33 -62.05 3.31
C SER A 10 -2.18 -60.57 3.68
N ILE A 11 -0.94 -60.09 3.80
CA ILE A 11 -0.63 -58.66 3.93
C ILE A 11 -0.87 -58.02 2.55
N GLY A 12 -1.96 -57.25 2.43
CA GLY A 12 -2.25 -56.45 1.24
C GLY A 12 -1.20 -55.37 1.04
N ARG A 13 -0.55 -55.35 -0.13
CA ARG A 13 0.32 -54.26 -0.58
C ARG A 13 -0.52 -52.99 -0.82
N TYR A 14 -0.65 -52.15 0.19
CA TYR A 14 -1.12 -50.76 0.06
C TYR A 14 0.08 -49.82 0.11
N SER A 15 0.87 -49.76 -0.96
CA SER A 15 2.07 -48.91 -0.97
C SER A 15 2.47 -48.50 -2.38
N SER A 16 1.63 -47.72 -3.06
CA SER A 16 2.06 -46.95 -4.26
C SER A 16 1.14 -45.75 -4.56
N SER A 17 -0.16 -45.83 -4.26
CA SER A 17 -1.13 -44.81 -4.69
C SER A 17 -1.15 -43.54 -3.82
N ILE A 18 -0.78 -43.65 -2.54
CA ILE A 18 -0.78 -42.51 -1.59
C ILE A 18 0.39 -41.55 -1.88
N GLY A 19 1.56 -42.08 -2.27
CA GLY A 19 2.74 -41.27 -2.57
C GLY A 19 2.58 -40.40 -3.83
N ILE A 20 1.90 -40.91 -4.86
CA ILE A 20 1.67 -40.19 -6.12
C ILE A 20 0.64 -39.07 -5.91
N ALA A 21 -0.44 -39.33 -5.17
CA ALA A 21 -1.45 -38.32 -4.86
C ALA A 21 -0.90 -37.15 -4.02
N LEU A 22 -0.03 -37.45 -3.03
CA LEU A 22 0.66 -36.42 -2.26
C LEU A 22 1.63 -35.59 -3.11
N LEU A 23 2.37 -36.22 -4.03
CA LEU A 23 3.28 -35.51 -4.93
C LEU A 23 2.51 -34.59 -5.91
N CYS A 24 1.37 -35.05 -6.44
CA CYS A 24 0.49 -34.25 -7.30
C CYS A 24 -0.19 -33.09 -6.53
N CYS A 25 -0.57 -33.29 -5.28
CA CYS A 25 -1.11 -32.20 -4.44
C CYS A 25 -0.04 -31.16 -4.11
N ILE A 26 1.20 -31.56 -3.83
CA ILE A 26 2.31 -30.63 -3.55
C ILE A 26 2.68 -29.84 -4.82
N THR A 27 2.74 -30.48 -5.99
CA THR A 27 3.00 -29.76 -7.25
C THR A 27 1.83 -28.87 -7.67
N PHE A 28 0.58 -29.25 -7.41
CA PHE A 28 -0.59 -28.40 -7.64
C PHE A 28 -0.61 -27.19 -6.69
N VAL A 29 -0.30 -27.36 -5.40
CA VAL A 29 -0.18 -26.25 -4.44
C VAL A 29 0.97 -25.32 -4.81
N LEU A 30 2.11 -25.84 -5.26
CA LEU A 30 3.21 -25.02 -5.77
C LEU A 30 2.82 -24.29 -7.07
N LEU A 31 2.16 -24.94 -8.04
CA LEU A 31 1.69 -24.31 -9.28
C LEU A 31 0.61 -23.23 -9.04
N VAL A 32 -0.31 -23.45 -8.10
CA VAL A 32 -1.33 -22.47 -7.70
C VAL A 32 -0.70 -21.30 -6.93
N SER A 33 0.37 -21.54 -6.17
CA SER A 33 1.15 -20.48 -5.50
C SER A 33 1.99 -19.66 -6.48
N PHE A 34 2.40 -20.24 -7.62
CA PHE A 34 3.12 -19.53 -8.68
C PHE A 34 2.21 -18.71 -9.63
N HIS A 35 0.88 -18.88 -9.57
CA HIS A 35 -0.06 -18.24 -10.50
C HIS A 35 -0.76 -16.98 -9.98
N GLN A 36 -0.27 -16.34 -8.92
CA GLN A 36 -0.83 -15.09 -8.38
C GLN A 36 -0.04 -13.82 -8.74
N ASN A 37 1.06 -13.89 -9.52
CA ASN A 37 2.00 -12.76 -9.67
C ASN A 37 2.06 -12.05 -11.05
N THR A 38 1.27 -12.42 -12.05
CA THR A 38 1.51 -11.90 -13.42
C THR A 38 1.06 -10.45 -13.65
N ALA A 39 0.05 -9.94 -12.93
CA ALA A 39 -0.48 -8.60 -13.16
C ALA A 39 0.34 -7.46 -12.52
N ALA A 40 1.14 -7.75 -11.49
CA ALA A 40 1.90 -6.74 -10.76
C ALA A 40 3.35 -6.59 -11.24
N GLU A 41 3.94 -7.65 -11.82
CA GLU A 41 5.29 -7.63 -12.40
C GLU A 41 5.37 -6.83 -13.73
N SER A 42 4.23 -6.44 -14.30
CA SER A 42 4.17 -5.66 -15.54
C SER A 42 4.39 -4.15 -15.37
N TYR A 43 4.42 -3.64 -14.13
CA TYR A 43 4.57 -2.21 -13.86
C TYR A 43 6.01 -1.87 -13.46
N PRO A 44 6.73 -1.03 -14.23
CA PRO A 44 8.15 -0.74 -13.98
C PRO A 44 8.40 0.15 -12.75
N VAL A 45 7.37 0.85 -12.28
CA VAL A 45 7.50 1.86 -11.21
C VAL A 45 6.99 1.27 -9.90
N GLN A 46 7.92 0.74 -9.12
CA GLN A 46 7.67 0.16 -7.81
C GLN A 46 8.00 1.15 -6.71
N GLY A 47 7.36 0.99 -5.55
CA GLY A 47 7.62 1.74 -4.34
C GLY A 47 7.13 0.98 -3.13
N PHE A 48 7.14 1.65 -1.99
CA PHE A 48 6.71 1.07 -0.72
C PHE A 48 6.21 2.17 0.21
N ASP A 49 5.59 1.80 1.32
CA ASP A 49 5.20 2.75 2.35
C ASP A 49 5.55 2.23 3.74
N VAL A 50 5.94 3.16 4.63
CA VAL A 50 6.45 2.84 5.96
C VAL A 50 5.99 3.84 7.01
N SER A 51 6.07 3.40 8.26
CA SER A 51 5.82 4.18 9.47
C SER A 51 6.85 3.80 10.54
N HIS A 52 6.70 4.32 11.77
CA HIS A 52 7.48 3.85 12.91
C HIS A 52 7.43 2.32 13.13
N HIS A 53 6.38 1.62 12.65
CA HIS A 53 6.28 0.16 12.75
C HIS A 53 7.42 -0.59 12.04
N GLN A 54 8.07 0.03 11.05
CA GLN A 54 9.22 -0.57 10.36
C GLN A 54 10.55 -0.40 11.14
N GLY A 55 10.55 0.31 12.27
CA GLY A 55 11.68 0.38 13.19
C GLY A 55 12.86 1.19 12.68
N ASP A 56 14.02 0.54 12.51
CA ASP A 56 15.21 1.16 11.93
C ASP A 56 15.40 0.63 10.51
N ILE A 57 15.63 1.54 9.58
CA ILE A 57 15.77 1.24 8.15
C ILE A 57 17.18 1.60 7.69
N ASP A 58 17.89 0.63 7.11
CA ASP A 58 19.15 0.90 6.40
C ASP A 58 18.85 1.45 5.00
N TRP A 59 18.63 2.75 4.91
CA TRP A 59 18.28 3.43 3.67
C TRP A 59 19.36 3.27 2.59
N LYS A 60 20.64 3.15 2.96
CA LYS A 60 21.77 3.12 2.01
C LYS A 60 21.76 1.89 1.11
N ILE A 61 21.13 0.81 1.56
CA ILE A 61 21.05 -0.43 0.78
C ILE A 61 19.72 -0.57 0.00
N ILE A 62 18.80 0.38 0.18
CA ILE A 62 17.56 0.45 -0.61
C ILE A 62 17.87 1.12 -1.94
N SER A 63 17.74 0.36 -3.03
CA SER A 63 18.08 0.85 -4.37
C SER A 63 16.97 1.75 -4.94
N PRO A 64 17.25 3.03 -5.28
CA PRO A 64 16.29 3.89 -5.95
C PRO A 64 15.97 3.45 -7.40
N LYS A 65 16.78 2.54 -7.96
CA LYS A 65 16.49 1.89 -9.26
C LYS A 65 15.43 0.80 -9.12
N GLN A 66 15.36 0.16 -7.95
CA GLN A 66 14.38 -0.89 -7.66
C GLN A 66 13.09 -0.30 -7.11
N TYR A 67 13.18 0.66 -6.20
CA TYR A 67 12.05 1.38 -5.61
C TYR A 67 12.18 2.85 -5.94
N GLN A 68 11.30 3.38 -6.78
CA GLN A 68 11.41 4.76 -7.27
C GLN A 68 10.74 5.76 -6.33
N PHE A 69 9.82 5.30 -5.48
CA PHE A 69 9.11 6.14 -4.52
C PHE A 69 8.91 5.46 -3.17
N VAL A 70 8.74 6.28 -2.14
CA VAL A 70 8.31 5.86 -0.80
C VAL A 70 7.32 6.88 -0.22
N TYR A 71 6.23 6.39 0.38
CA TYR A 71 5.35 7.20 1.22
C TYR A 71 5.61 6.93 2.70
N LEU A 72 5.72 7.99 3.48
CA LEU A 72 6.09 7.95 4.89
C LEU A 72 4.89 8.40 5.73
N LYS A 73 4.55 7.65 6.77
CA LYS A 73 3.54 8.11 7.74
C LYS A 73 4.08 9.38 8.39
N ALA A 74 3.32 10.46 8.30
CA ALA A 74 3.68 11.71 8.97
C ALA A 74 2.86 11.91 10.23
N THR A 75 1.55 11.73 10.10
CA THR A 75 0.60 12.11 11.15
C THR A 75 -0.60 11.20 11.15
N GLU A 76 -1.31 11.23 12.27
CA GLU A 76 -2.57 10.53 12.45
C GLU A 76 -3.52 11.37 13.29
N GLY A 77 -4.77 11.50 12.83
CA GLY A 77 -5.77 12.25 13.58
C GLY A 77 -5.34 13.70 13.87
N GLY A 78 -5.74 14.22 15.03
CA GLY A 78 -5.59 15.65 15.32
C GLY A 78 -4.25 16.05 15.93
N ASP A 79 -3.45 15.09 16.38
CA ASP A 79 -2.42 15.31 17.38
C ASP A 79 -1.23 14.35 17.31
N TYR A 80 -1.38 13.16 16.72
CA TYR A 80 -0.26 12.23 16.62
C TYR A 80 0.64 12.57 15.43
N GLN A 81 1.95 12.57 15.69
CA GLN A 81 3.03 12.71 14.71
C GLN A 81 3.89 11.45 14.81
N ASP A 82 4.20 10.83 13.67
CA ASP A 82 5.03 9.62 13.64
C ASP A 82 6.48 10.00 13.99
N ASP A 83 7.03 9.34 15.00
CA ASP A 83 8.33 9.67 15.58
C ASP A 83 9.52 9.39 14.64
N LYS A 84 9.34 8.53 13.64
CA LYS A 84 10.34 8.25 12.61
C LYS A 84 10.23 9.15 11.38
N PHE A 85 9.15 9.93 11.24
CA PHE A 85 8.85 10.64 9.99
C PHE A 85 9.99 11.55 9.51
N GLN A 86 10.53 12.41 10.37
CA GLN A 86 11.56 13.39 9.96
C GLN A 86 12.86 12.70 9.53
N ASP A 87 13.30 11.69 10.30
CA ASP A 87 14.50 10.92 10.02
C ASP A 87 14.35 10.13 8.71
N TYR A 88 13.19 9.50 8.51
CA TYR A 88 12.88 8.79 7.27
C TYR A 88 12.80 9.75 6.08
N TRP A 89 12.17 10.91 6.25
CA TRP A 89 12.01 11.91 5.21
C TRP A 89 13.36 12.37 4.67
N LEU A 90 14.29 12.71 5.55
CA LEU A 90 15.64 13.14 5.17
C LEU A 90 16.44 11.96 4.59
N SER A 91 16.48 10.83 5.28
CA SER A 91 17.30 9.69 4.86
C SER A 91 16.87 9.14 3.50
N ALA A 92 15.57 8.97 3.27
CA ALA A 92 15.04 8.50 1.99
C ALA A 92 15.34 9.50 0.84
N HIS A 93 15.25 10.81 1.12
CA HIS A 93 15.57 11.84 0.14
C HIS A 93 17.04 11.76 -0.31
N GLU A 94 17.95 11.63 0.66
CA GLU A 94 19.39 11.59 0.41
C GLU A 94 19.81 10.37 -0.42
N GLN A 95 19.06 9.26 -0.33
CA GLN A 95 19.27 8.08 -1.17
C GLN A 95 18.62 8.18 -2.57
N GLY A 96 18.02 9.32 -2.90
CA GLY A 96 17.44 9.57 -4.22
C GLY A 96 16.06 8.95 -4.43
N LEU A 97 15.34 8.59 -3.36
CA LEU A 97 13.95 8.13 -3.45
C LEU A 97 13.00 9.32 -3.62
N ARG A 98 11.98 9.18 -4.47
CA ARG A 98 10.86 10.14 -4.48
C ARG A 98 10.04 9.95 -3.21
N ILE A 99 10.06 10.93 -2.32
CA ILE A 99 9.38 10.83 -1.03
C ILE A 99 8.03 11.53 -1.05
N GLY A 100 7.04 10.92 -0.41
CA GLY A 100 5.76 11.54 -0.08
C GLY A 100 5.41 11.28 1.38
N ALA A 101 4.42 12.01 1.89
CA ALA A 101 3.91 11.84 3.23
C ALA A 101 2.43 11.45 3.19
N TYR A 102 2.01 10.61 4.13
CA TYR A 102 0.60 10.27 4.31
C TYR A 102 0.10 10.61 5.72
N HIS A 103 -1.19 10.93 5.78
CA HIS A 103 -1.94 11.15 7.01
C HIS A 103 -2.91 9.99 7.23
N PHE A 104 -2.78 9.27 8.35
CA PHE A 104 -3.80 8.30 8.75
C PHE A 104 -5.03 9.02 9.29
N TYR A 105 -6.12 9.00 8.52
CA TYR A 105 -7.31 9.77 8.83
C TYR A 105 -8.16 9.10 9.92
N ARG A 106 -8.46 9.84 10.99
CA ARG A 106 -9.39 9.40 12.03
C ARG A 106 -10.81 9.88 11.70
N LEU A 107 -11.70 8.92 11.43
CA LEU A 107 -13.07 9.18 10.94
C LEU A 107 -13.95 10.02 11.89
N CYS A 108 -13.60 10.07 13.17
CA CYS A 108 -14.29 10.76 14.25
C CYS A 108 -13.64 12.11 14.62
N ARG A 109 -12.83 12.68 13.72
CA ARG A 109 -12.11 13.95 13.95
C ARG A 109 -12.36 14.91 12.80
N ASP A 110 -12.36 16.20 13.11
CA ASP A 110 -12.56 17.25 12.11
C ASP A 110 -11.40 17.31 11.14
N GLY A 111 -11.72 17.44 9.85
CA GLY A 111 -10.72 17.49 8.78
C GLY A 111 -9.81 18.72 8.88
N ASP A 112 -10.29 19.80 9.48
CA ASP A 112 -9.50 21.02 9.71
C ASP A 112 -8.33 20.77 10.67
N ILE A 113 -8.60 20.10 11.80
CA ILE A 113 -7.59 19.77 12.81
C ILE A 113 -6.58 18.76 12.24
N GLN A 114 -7.07 17.77 11.49
CA GLN A 114 -6.22 16.78 10.82
C GLN A 114 -5.31 17.41 9.76
N ALA A 115 -5.84 18.34 8.96
CA ALA A 115 -5.05 19.12 8.01
C ALA A 115 -3.98 19.95 8.72
N GLN A 116 -4.32 20.60 9.84
CA GLN A 116 -3.38 21.40 10.61
C GLN A 116 -2.22 20.55 11.13
N ASN A 117 -2.50 19.37 11.70
CA ASN A 117 -1.47 18.45 12.17
C ASN A 117 -0.51 18.04 11.04
N PHE A 118 -1.06 17.64 9.88
CA PHE A 118 -0.25 17.27 8.73
C PHE A 118 0.59 18.43 8.20
N ILE A 119 0.02 19.63 8.06
CA ILE A 119 0.72 20.84 7.57
C ILE A 119 1.84 21.27 8.51
N GLN A 120 1.66 21.15 9.82
CA GLN A 120 2.71 21.48 10.79
C GLN A 120 3.88 20.50 10.77
N THR A 121 3.62 19.25 10.37
CA THR A 121 4.61 18.17 10.41
C THR A 121 5.38 18.03 9.11
N VAL A 122 4.69 18.15 7.97
CA VAL A 122 5.25 17.82 6.65
C VAL A 122 5.81 19.07 5.97
N PRO A 123 7.12 19.09 5.61
CA PRO A 123 7.69 20.24 4.92
C PRO A 123 7.10 20.46 3.52
N ASN A 124 6.72 21.70 3.21
CA ASN A 124 6.29 22.06 1.86
C ASN A 124 7.50 22.18 0.92
N LYS A 125 7.83 21.09 0.23
CA LYS A 125 9.00 20.98 -0.66
C LYS A 125 8.57 20.65 -2.08
N ALA A 126 9.16 21.35 -3.05
CA ALA A 126 8.88 21.15 -4.48
C ALA A 126 9.16 19.69 -4.92
N TYR A 127 10.22 19.08 -4.39
CA TYR A 127 10.63 17.71 -4.71
C TYR A 127 9.76 16.60 -4.09
N ALA A 128 8.84 16.92 -3.17
CA ALA A 128 7.98 15.93 -2.53
C ALA A 128 6.86 15.46 -3.46
N LEU A 129 6.42 14.22 -3.33
CA LEU A 129 5.18 13.72 -3.96
C LEU A 129 3.95 14.42 -3.35
N PRO A 130 2.78 14.37 -4.02
CA PRO A 130 1.55 14.92 -3.47
C PRO A 130 1.19 14.29 -2.12
N PRO A 131 0.55 15.03 -1.20
CA PRO A 131 0.18 14.49 0.10
C PRO A 131 -0.89 13.41 -0.06
N VAL A 132 -0.83 12.37 0.76
CA VAL A 132 -1.81 11.28 0.80
C VAL A 132 -2.70 11.43 2.02
N ILE A 133 -4.01 11.29 1.83
CA ILE A 133 -4.97 11.05 2.91
C ILE A 133 -5.29 9.55 2.90
N ASP A 134 -4.90 8.86 3.96
CA ASP A 134 -5.19 7.45 4.18
C ASP A 134 -6.57 7.32 4.82
N LEU A 135 -7.53 6.86 4.01
CA LEU A 135 -8.95 6.73 4.35
C LEU A 135 -9.31 5.26 4.52
N GLU A 136 -9.24 4.80 5.76
CA GLU A 136 -9.56 3.42 6.11
C GLU A 136 -10.73 3.28 7.09
N TYR A 137 -11.30 2.08 7.10
CA TYR A 137 -12.42 1.76 7.96
C TYR A 137 -11.95 1.65 9.41
N ASP A 138 -12.59 2.39 10.30
CA ASP A 138 -12.40 2.32 11.75
C ASP A 138 -13.76 2.05 12.42
N SER A 139 -13.94 0.84 12.96
CA SER A 139 -15.21 0.44 13.57
C SER A 139 -15.62 1.31 14.75
N ASN A 140 -14.66 1.93 15.45
CA ASN A 140 -14.93 2.75 16.62
C ASN A 140 -15.37 4.16 16.22
N CYS A 141 -15.02 4.61 15.02
CA CYS A 141 -15.24 5.98 14.58
C CYS A 141 -16.20 6.12 13.39
N ILE A 142 -16.51 5.04 12.65
CA ILE A 142 -17.32 5.09 11.43
C ILE A 142 -18.73 5.67 11.64
N ASN A 143 -19.30 5.52 12.83
CA ASN A 143 -20.65 6.00 13.16
C ASN A 143 -20.65 7.37 13.86
N HIS A 144 -19.47 7.99 14.08
CA HIS A 144 -19.38 9.28 14.76
C HIS A 144 -20.02 10.41 13.92
N PHE A 145 -19.75 10.41 12.62
CA PHE A 145 -20.36 11.30 11.65
C PHE A 145 -21.34 10.54 10.77
N SER A 146 -22.39 11.22 10.29
CA SER A 146 -23.13 10.73 9.12
C SER A 146 -22.20 10.65 7.92
N LYS A 147 -22.54 9.85 6.90
CA LYS A 147 -21.75 9.78 5.66
C LYS A 147 -21.53 11.16 5.04
N GLU A 148 -22.55 12.01 5.00
CA GLU A 148 -22.45 13.37 4.46
C GLU A 148 -21.48 14.24 5.28
N GLN A 149 -21.56 14.18 6.60
CA GLN A 149 -20.65 14.89 7.49
C GLN A 149 -19.21 14.41 7.32
N LEU A 150 -18.99 13.09 7.24
CA LEU A 150 -17.67 12.52 7.00
C LEU A 150 -17.09 12.98 5.66
N LEU A 151 -17.88 12.94 4.57
CA LEU A 151 -17.46 13.45 3.27
C LEU A 151 -17.12 14.94 3.33
N LYS A 152 -17.88 15.74 4.08
CA LYS A 152 -17.56 17.16 4.29
C LYS A 152 -16.22 17.33 5.00
N GLN A 153 -15.93 16.56 6.05
CA GLN A 153 -14.67 16.65 6.78
C GLN A 153 -13.47 16.19 5.92
N ILE A 154 -13.62 15.10 5.15
CA ILE A 154 -12.60 14.66 4.19
C ILE A 154 -12.33 15.77 3.16
N LYS A 155 -13.38 16.43 2.65
CA LYS A 155 -13.23 17.54 1.72
C LYS A 155 -12.46 18.71 2.33
N ILE A 156 -12.76 19.08 3.58
CA ILE A 156 -12.05 20.16 4.28
C ILE A 156 -10.56 19.86 4.35
N MET A 157 -10.18 18.65 4.78
CA MET A 157 -8.77 18.28 4.83
C MET A 157 -8.13 18.30 3.45
N HIS A 158 -8.77 17.67 2.46
CA HIS A 158 -8.32 17.65 1.08
C HIS A 158 -8.03 19.06 0.54
N ASP A 159 -8.99 19.98 0.65
CA ASP A 159 -8.85 21.33 0.10
C ASP A 159 -7.72 22.11 0.79
N ARG A 160 -7.59 21.96 2.11
CA ARG A 160 -6.51 22.60 2.89
C ARG A 160 -5.13 22.09 2.46
N LEU A 161 -4.99 20.78 2.28
CA LEU A 161 -3.74 20.19 1.79
C LEU A 161 -3.44 20.65 0.36
N GLN A 162 -4.44 20.64 -0.52
CA GLN A 162 -4.27 21.11 -1.90
C GLN A 162 -3.83 22.57 -1.95
N GLN A 163 -4.46 23.44 -1.16
CA GLN A 163 -4.12 24.85 -1.07
C GLN A 163 -2.70 25.06 -0.52
N HIS A 164 -2.31 24.31 0.50
CA HIS A 164 -1.01 24.48 1.14
C HIS A 164 0.14 23.98 0.26
N TYR A 165 0.03 22.77 -0.27
CA TYR A 165 1.12 22.11 -1.01
C TYR A 165 1.11 22.41 -2.52
N GLY A 166 0.04 23.03 -3.04
CA GLY A 166 -0.13 23.29 -4.47
C GLY A 166 -0.22 22.01 -5.33
N LYS A 167 -0.44 20.86 -4.69
CA LYS A 167 -0.47 19.52 -5.31
C LYS A 167 -1.79 18.85 -4.98
N GLN A 168 -2.36 18.15 -5.96
CA GLN A 168 -3.62 17.43 -5.81
C GLN A 168 -3.43 16.27 -4.81
N PRO A 169 -4.08 16.28 -3.63
CA PRO A 169 -3.96 15.18 -2.68
C PRO A 169 -4.46 13.87 -3.27
N ILE A 170 -3.82 12.78 -2.86
CA ILE A 170 -4.12 11.41 -3.26
C ILE A 170 -4.94 10.78 -2.13
N PHE A 171 -5.94 9.98 -2.48
CA PHE A 171 -6.69 9.20 -1.50
C PHE A 171 -6.19 7.76 -1.52
N TYR A 172 -5.57 7.35 -0.42
CA TYR A 172 -5.36 5.94 -0.14
C TYR A 172 -6.62 5.35 0.50
N THR A 173 -7.01 4.13 0.13
CA THR A 173 -8.19 3.45 0.68
C THR A 173 -8.17 1.95 0.41
N SER A 174 -8.90 1.20 1.23
CA SER A 174 -9.32 -0.16 0.86
C SER A 174 -10.50 -0.14 -0.12
N LYS A 175 -10.70 -1.23 -0.88
CA LYS A 175 -11.90 -1.38 -1.74
C LYS A 175 -13.21 -1.28 -0.95
N ASN A 176 -13.25 -1.79 0.27
CA ASN A 176 -14.46 -1.78 1.08
C ASN A 176 -14.84 -0.34 1.47
N PHE A 177 -13.89 0.42 2.02
CA PHE A 177 -14.13 1.81 2.40
C PHE A 177 -14.47 2.68 1.18
N TYR A 178 -13.78 2.47 0.05
CA TYR A 178 -14.10 3.15 -1.21
C TYR A 178 -15.57 2.94 -1.60
N ASN A 179 -16.02 1.69 -1.62
CA ASN A 179 -17.38 1.36 -2.03
C ASN A 179 -18.46 1.93 -1.11
N ILE A 180 -18.19 1.98 0.20
CA ILE A 180 -19.17 2.43 1.20
C ILE A 180 -19.23 3.96 1.25
N ILE A 181 -18.07 4.63 1.24
CA ILE A 181 -17.97 6.08 1.51
C ILE A 181 -17.70 6.87 0.22
N LEU A 182 -16.69 6.49 -0.56
CA LEU A 182 -16.14 7.32 -1.64
C LEU A 182 -16.75 7.08 -3.02
N LEU A 183 -17.55 6.03 -3.22
CA LEU A 183 -18.13 5.68 -4.51
C LEU A 183 -18.90 6.87 -5.12
N ASN A 184 -18.55 7.23 -6.35
CA ASN A 184 -19.07 8.39 -7.09
C ASN A 184 -18.82 9.76 -6.41
N GLN A 185 -17.98 9.82 -5.38
CA GLN A 185 -17.53 11.05 -4.73
C GLN A 185 -16.13 11.42 -5.21
N PHE A 186 -15.73 12.69 -5.02
CA PHE A 186 -14.37 13.19 -5.23
C PHE A 186 -13.73 12.71 -6.54
N LYS A 187 -14.15 13.25 -7.68
CA LYS A 187 -13.67 12.81 -9.01
C LYS A 187 -12.21 13.17 -9.33
N GLN A 188 -11.63 14.15 -8.62
CA GLN A 188 -10.31 14.71 -8.93
C GLN A 188 -9.12 13.99 -8.25
N PRO A 189 -9.18 13.60 -6.96
CA PRO A 189 -8.06 12.92 -6.30
C PRO A 189 -7.59 11.65 -7.02
N PRO A 190 -6.29 11.46 -7.28
CA PRO A 190 -5.78 10.15 -7.66
C PRO A 190 -6.12 9.12 -6.58
N ILE A 191 -6.36 7.87 -6.98
CA ILE A 191 -6.66 6.77 -6.04
C ILE A 191 -5.43 5.90 -5.86
N TRP A 192 -5.03 5.71 -4.61
CA TRP A 192 -4.14 4.66 -4.18
C TRP A 192 -4.97 3.55 -3.52
N ILE A 193 -5.12 2.43 -4.20
CA ILE A 193 -6.02 1.36 -3.75
C ILE A 193 -5.24 0.22 -3.11
N ARG A 194 -5.72 -0.25 -1.95
CA ARG A 194 -5.25 -1.50 -1.34
C ARG A 194 -6.07 -2.69 -1.84
N GLU A 195 -5.39 -3.67 -2.43
CA GLU A 195 -5.94 -4.96 -2.85
C GLU A 195 -4.84 -6.02 -2.89
N TYR A 196 -5.06 -7.18 -2.29
CA TYR A 196 -4.04 -8.23 -2.18
C TYR A 196 -4.36 -9.48 -3.02
N LYS A 197 -5.57 -9.58 -3.57
CA LYS A 197 -6.08 -10.78 -4.24
C LYS A 197 -6.02 -10.70 -5.78
N GLY A 198 -5.51 -9.61 -6.34
CA GLY A 198 -5.39 -9.42 -7.79
C GLY A 198 -5.41 -7.96 -8.21
N SER A 199 -5.47 -7.72 -9.52
CA SER A 199 -5.54 -6.37 -10.07
C SER A 199 -6.73 -5.61 -9.48
N PRO A 200 -6.56 -4.34 -9.05
CA PRO A 200 -7.66 -3.58 -8.52
C PRO A 200 -8.65 -3.17 -9.61
N GLU A 201 -9.93 -3.40 -9.34
CA GLU A 201 -11.05 -2.87 -10.10
C GLU A 201 -11.98 -2.16 -9.12
N LEU A 202 -12.27 -0.88 -9.40
CA LEU A 202 -13.20 -0.07 -8.63
C LEU A 202 -14.61 -0.19 -9.25
N LYS A 203 -15.66 -0.17 -8.41
CA LYS A 203 -17.05 -0.38 -8.85
C LYS A 203 -17.54 0.63 -9.89
N ASP A 204 -17.03 1.85 -9.84
CA ASP A 204 -17.32 2.93 -10.78
C ASP A 204 -16.36 2.96 -11.98
N GLN A 205 -15.53 1.92 -12.15
CA GLN A 205 -14.54 1.79 -13.22
C GLN A 205 -13.52 2.94 -13.25
N ARG A 206 -13.39 3.67 -12.15
CA ARG A 206 -12.36 4.70 -12.01
C ARG A 206 -10.98 4.05 -12.05
N PRO A 207 -10.03 4.60 -12.82
CA PRO A 207 -8.66 4.11 -12.80
C PRO A 207 -8.00 4.41 -11.45
N TRP A 208 -7.22 3.45 -10.96
CA TRP A 208 -6.30 3.69 -9.85
C TRP A 208 -4.98 4.29 -10.37
N THR A 209 -4.27 4.99 -9.50
CA THR A 209 -2.97 5.61 -9.79
C THR A 209 -1.85 4.88 -9.06
N PHE A 210 -2.10 4.44 -7.84
CA PHE A 210 -1.20 3.56 -7.09
C PHE A 210 -1.97 2.33 -6.61
N TRP A 211 -1.26 1.22 -6.46
CA TRP A 211 -1.81 -0.02 -5.94
C TRP A 211 -0.89 -0.59 -4.87
N GLN A 212 -1.38 -0.68 -3.63
CA GLN A 212 -0.74 -1.45 -2.57
C GLN A 212 -1.11 -2.92 -2.76
N LYS A 213 -0.14 -3.70 -3.25
CA LYS A 213 -0.33 -5.07 -3.71
C LYS A 213 -0.10 -6.13 -2.64
N THR A 214 0.66 -5.81 -1.61
CA THR A 214 0.92 -6.70 -0.48
C THR A 214 1.36 -5.91 0.74
N ASN A 215 1.04 -6.43 1.93
CA ASN A 215 1.61 -6.01 3.21
C ASN A 215 2.60 -7.02 3.80
N GLN A 216 3.01 -8.00 3.00
CA GLN A 216 3.95 -9.05 3.39
C GLN A 216 5.25 -8.95 2.59
N GLY A 217 5.54 -7.75 2.06
CA GLY A 217 6.77 -7.49 1.32
C GLY A 217 8.01 -7.61 2.20
N GLN A 218 9.14 -7.86 1.55
CA GLN A 218 10.45 -7.88 2.17
C GLN A 218 11.37 -6.96 1.37
N ILE A 219 11.98 -6.00 2.04
CA ILE A 219 12.98 -5.09 1.46
C ILE A 219 14.26 -5.26 2.24
N LYS A 220 15.37 -5.52 1.54
CA LYS A 220 16.68 -5.56 2.18
C LYS A 220 16.95 -4.22 2.88
N GLY A 221 17.24 -4.26 4.17
CA GLY A 221 17.42 -3.07 5.01
C GLY A 221 16.24 -2.75 5.92
N ILE A 222 15.14 -3.50 5.80
CA ILE A 222 13.99 -3.42 6.71
C ILE A 222 13.76 -4.81 7.30
N ASN A 223 13.76 -4.91 8.63
CA ASN A 223 13.69 -6.22 9.33
C ASN A 223 12.27 -6.73 9.54
N THR A 224 11.26 -5.91 9.25
CA THR A 224 9.84 -6.25 9.34
C THR A 224 9.25 -6.46 7.95
N VAL A 225 8.00 -6.92 7.90
CA VAL A 225 7.22 -6.86 6.66
C VAL A 225 6.98 -5.40 6.24
N VAL A 226 6.83 -5.21 4.93
CA VAL A 226 6.69 -3.90 4.29
C VAL A 226 5.53 -3.92 3.30
N ASP A 227 4.81 -2.82 3.24
CA ASP A 227 3.76 -2.59 2.26
C ASP A 227 4.39 -2.21 0.92
N LEU A 228 4.15 -3.02 -0.12
CA LEU A 228 4.70 -2.81 -1.46
C LEU A 228 3.66 -2.24 -2.39
N ASN A 229 4.11 -1.24 -3.15
CA ASN A 229 3.26 -0.41 -3.99
C ASN A 229 3.76 -0.40 -5.42
N ILE A 230 2.84 -0.18 -6.33
CA ILE A 230 3.14 0.07 -7.73
C ILE A 230 2.40 1.32 -8.20
N PHE A 231 3.01 2.05 -9.12
CA PHE A 231 2.35 3.13 -9.85
C PHE A 231 1.75 2.59 -11.16
N HIS A 232 0.57 3.06 -11.53
CA HIS A 232 -0.12 2.64 -12.75
C HIS A 232 0.52 3.25 -13.99
N GLY A 233 0.97 2.40 -14.91
CA GLY A 233 1.49 2.80 -16.20
C GLY A 233 3.00 2.57 -16.36
N SER A 234 3.55 3.16 -17.40
CA SER A 234 4.95 3.05 -17.80
C SER A 234 5.86 4.02 -17.04
N GLN A 235 7.17 3.90 -17.28
CA GLN A 235 8.15 4.89 -16.80
C GLN A 235 7.86 6.31 -17.34
N GLN A 236 7.32 6.42 -18.56
CA GLN A 236 6.95 7.70 -19.15
C GLN A 236 5.74 8.31 -18.41
N ASP A 237 4.74 7.50 -18.07
CA ASP A 237 3.57 7.94 -17.31
C ASP A 237 3.97 8.45 -15.91
N TRP A 238 4.96 7.80 -15.29
CA TRP A 238 5.53 8.25 -14.03
C TRP A 238 6.22 9.61 -14.18
N ASN A 239 7.04 9.81 -15.20
CA ASN A 239 7.67 11.10 -15.45
C ASN A 239 6.63 12.21 -15.69
N LEU A 240 5.57 11.92 -16.46
CA LEU A 240 4.45 12.85 -16.67
C LEU A 240 3.72 13.16 -15.35
N PHE A 241 3.54 12.17 -14.48
CA PHE A 241 2.97 12.38 -13.15
C PHE A 241 3.84 13.32 -12.31
N LEU A 242 5.16 13.14 -12.33
CA LEU A 242 6.10 14.02 -11.63
C LEU A 242 6.07 15.45 -12.20
N GLU A 243 6.09 15.60 -13.53
CA GLU A 243 6.03 16.90 -14.22
C GLU A 243 4.72 17.64 -13.93
N LYS A 244 3.58 16.95 -14.00
CA LYS A 244 2.26 17.51 -13.67
C LYS A 244 2.21 18.07 -12.23
N ASN A 245 2.95 17.44 -11.32
CA ASN A 245 3.05 17.87 -9.92
C ASN A 245 4.27 18.78 -9.66
N GLN A 246 4.93 19.27 -10.70
CA GLN A 246 6.07 20.19 -10.62
C GLN A 246 7.22 19.65 -9.76
N ILE A 247 7.41 18.33 -9.78
CA ILE A 247 8.42 17.65 -8.98
C ILE A 247 9.74 17.65 -9.77
N SER A 248 10.68 18.47 -9.33
CA SER A 248 12.00 18.60 -9.97
C SER A 248 12.73 17.27 -10.03
N ASN A 249 13.42 16.99 -11.14
CA ASN A 249 14.34 15.86 -11.22
C ASN A 249 15.44 15.96 -10.17
N PHE A 250 15.83 14.82 -9.57
CA PHE A 250 17.07 14.79 -8.80
C PHE A 250 18.18 15.30 -9.73
N PRO A 251 19.05 16.22 -9.27
CA PRO A 251 20.23 16.55 -10.04
C PRO A 251 20.94 15.22 -10.37
N LYS A 252 21.25 14.99 -11.64
CA LYS A 252 22.02 13.82 -12.05
C LYS A 252 23.29 13.83 -11.20
N GLN A 253 23.46 12.82 -10.34
CA GLN A 253 24.76 12.59 -9.73
C GLN A 253 25.67 12.16 -10.87
N ASN A 254 26.61 13.05 -11.22
CA ASN A 254 27.66 12.79 -12.19
C ASN A 254 28.60 11.71 -11.67
#